data_AF-A0A7C5TTC0-F1
#
_entry.id   AF-A0A7C5TTC0-F1
#
_cell.length_a   1.000
_cell.length_b   1.000
_cell.length_c   1.000
_cell.angle_alpha   90.00
_cell.angle_beta   90.00
_cell.angle_gamma   90.00
#
_symmetry.space_group_name_H-M   'P 1'
#
loop_
_entity.id
_entity.type
_entity.pdbx_description
1 polymer ?
#
loop_
_entity_poly.entity_id
_entity_poly.type
_entity_poly.pdbx_seq_one_letter_code
_entity_poly.pdbx_strand_id
1 'polypeptide(L)'
;MMPERCPTGFDERLLTAYLDGELTQDGEQRVEIHVEDCAHCAGVLDELRTIREASMTTSFATPPDEQWNELPKTAASGVLRRLGWWLAVPWLLVLTAYALYEAWLGTAGALERVLVFGGISAIVLLFLSVLLDRLRDARGDRYREVEK
;
A
#
# COMPACT_ATOMS: atom_id res chain seq x y z
N MET A 1 34.49 -11.08 0.76
CA MET A 1 35.15 -12.40 0.65
C MET A 1 34.58 -13.01 -0.62
N MET A 2 35.37 -13.11 -1.68
CA MET A 2 34.93 -13.75 -2.93
C MET A 2 34.99 -15.27 -2.69
N PRO A 3 33.94 -16.07 -2.95
CA PRO A 3 34.04 -17.51 -2.80
C PRO A 3 35.17 -17.99 -3.71
N GLU A 4 36.08 -18.78 -3.12
CA GLU A 4 37.15 -19.43 -3.84
C GLU A 4 36.51 -20.27 -4.95
N ARG A 5 36.85 -19.99 -6.20
CA ARG A 5 36.28 -20.74 -7.33
C ARG A 5 36.71 -22.20 -7.23
N CYS A 6 35.81 -23.10 -7.61
CA CYS A 6 36.11 -24.53 -7.71
C CYS A 6 37.43 -24.79 -8.48
N PRO A 7 38.36 -25.61 -7.94
CA PRO A 7 39.68 -25.83 -8.53
C PRO A 7 39.65 -26.49 -9.92
N THR A 8 38.54 -27.15 -10.27
CA THR A 8 38.30 -27.80 -11.55
C THR A 8 37.45 -26.95 -12.51
N GLY A 9 37.05 -25.73 -12.10
CA GLY A 9 36.31 -24.79 -12.94
C GLY A 9 34.81 -25.11 -13.10
N PHE A 10 34.23 -25.86 -12.15
CA PHE A 10 32.80 -26.17 -12.16
C PHE A 10 31.93 -24.93 -11.91
N ASP A 11 30.80 -24.81 -12.60
CA ASP A 11 29.88 -23.69 -12.47
C ASP A 11 29.00 -23.83 -11.22
N GLU A 12 29.21 -22.95 -10.24
CA GLU A 12 28.44 -22.90 -8.99
C GLU A 12 26.93 -22.73 -9.22
N ARG A 13 26.50 -22.14 -10.34
CA ARG A 13 25.07 -22.00 -10.68
C ARG A 13 24.37 -23.36 -10.80
N LEU A 14 25.11 -24.41 -11.19
CA LEU A 14 24.57 -25.76 -11.26
C LEU A 14 24.30 -26.32 -9.86
N LEU A 15 25.04 -25.92 -8.83
CA LEU A 15 24.79 -26.35 -7.44
C LEU A 15 23.48 -25.75 -6.90
N THR A 16 23.23 -24.47 -7.16
CA THR A 16 21.96 -23.81 -6.78
C THR A 16 20.78 -24.38 -7.55
N ALA A 17 20.91 -24.53 -8.89
CA ALA A 17 19.86 -25.13 -9.71
C ALA A 17 19.56 -26.60 -9.32
N TYR A 18 20.57 -27.36 -8.89
CA TYR A 18 20.39 -28.70 -8.31
C TYR A 18 19.60 -28.66 -7.01
N LEU A 19 19.87 -27.69 -6.12
CA LEU A 19 19.15 -27.51 -4.86
C LEU A 19 17.67 -27.15 -5.05
N ASP A 20 17.38 -26.37 -6.09
CA ASP A 20 16.03 -25.93 -6.45
C ASP A 20 15.27 -26.97 -7.31
N GLY A 21 15.94 -28.01 -7.79
CA GLY A 21 15.34 -29.06 -8.63
C GLY A 21 15.05 -28.60 -10.06
N GLU A 22 15.77 -27.58 -10.55
CA GLU A 22 15.58 -27.00 -11.89
C GLU A 22 16.47 -27.63 -12.97
N LEU A 23 17.32 -28.59 -12.60
CA LEU A 23 18.20 -29.28 -13.55
C LEU A 23 17.47 -30.40 -14.30
N THR A 24 17.86 -30.60 -15.56
CA THR A 24 17.53 -31.83 -16.28
C THR A 24 18.32 -33.02 -15.71
N GLN A 25 17.86 -34.25 -15.95
CA GLN A 25 18.53 -35.48 -15.48
C GLN A 25 20.03 -35.57 -15.79
N ASP A 26 20.46 -35.11 -16.98
CA ASP A 26 21.89 -35.03 -17.35
C ASP A 26 22.67 -34.05 -16.45
N GLY A 27 22.05 -32.92 -16.12
CA GLY A 27 22.61 -31.90 -15.24
C GLY A 27 22.72 -32.37 -13.80
N GLU A 28 21.71 -33.06 -13.27
CA GLU A 28 21.74 -33.64 -11.93
C GLU A 28 22.87 -34.66 -11.80
N GLN A 29 22.99 -35.59 -12.75
CA GLN A 29 24.03 -36.62 -12.71
C GLN A 29 25.44 -36.02 -12.80
N ARG A 30 25.61 -34.96 -13.60
CA ARG A 30 26.87 -34.21 -13.66
C ARG A 30 27.23 -33.55 -12.32
N VAL A 31 26.24 -33.03 -11.59
CA VAL A 31 26.46 -32.45 -10.25
C VAL A 31 26.83 -33.53 -9.24
N GLU A 32 26.14 -34.68 -9.25
CA GLU A 32 26.41 -35.79 -8.33
C GLU A 32 27.84 -36.32 -8.48
N ILE A 33 28.25 -36.65 -9.71
CA ILE A 33 29.61 -37.10 -10.00
C ILE A 33 30.64 -36.05 -9.57
N HIS A 34 30.34 -34.77 -9.82
CA HIS A 34 31.26 -33.69 -9.48
C HIS A 34 31.45 -33.51 -7.98
N VAL A 35 30.37 -33.63 -7.20
CA VAL A 35 30.39 -33.47 -5.75
C VAL A 35 31.09 -34.64 -5.06
N GLU A 36 31.05 -35.84 -5.65
CA GLU A 36 31.83 -37.00 -5.19
C GLU A 36 33.35 -36.76 -5.32
N ASP A 37 33.78 -36.12 -6.41
CA ASP A 37 35.19 -35.90 -6.72
C ASP A 37 35.76 -34.56 -6.16
N CYS A 38 34.90 -33.60 -5.82
CA CYS A 38 35.30 -32.25 -5.43
C CYS A 38 34.83 -31.87 -4.01
N ALA A 39 35.73 -31.96 -3.04
CA ALA A 39 35.47 -31.58 -1.65
C ALA A 39 35.00 -30.13 -1.47
N HIS A 40 35.45 -29.22 -2.33
CA HIS A 40 35.03 -27.81 -2.29
C HIS A 40 33.55 -27.67 -2.67
N CYS A 41 33.12 -28.24 -3.80
CA CYS A 41 31.73 -28.18 -4.24
C CYS A 41 30.79 -28.95 -3.29
N ALA A 42 31.28 -30.03 -2.66
CA ALA A 42 30.55 -30.71 -1.60
C ALA A 42 30.30 -29.79 -0.39
N GLY A 43 31.32 -29.04 0.05
CA GLY A 43 31.18 -28.07 1.15
C GLY A 43 30.20 -26.94 0.81
N VAL A 44 30.29 -26.36 -0.38
CA VAL A 44 29.38 -25.29 -0.84
C VAL A 44 27.93 -25.79 -0.90
N LEU A 45 27.70 -27.01 -1.39
CA LEU A 45 26.36 -27.59 -1.44
C LEU A 45 25.76 -27.81 -0.04
N ASP A 46 26.58 -28.21 0.94
CA ASP A 46 26.16 -28.39 2.33
C ASP A 46 25.82 -27.07 3.04
N GLU A 47 26.62 -26.02 2.80
CA GLU A 47 26.33 -24.66 3.28
C GLU A 47 24.99 -24.15 2.72
N LEU A 48 24.75 -24.33 1.43
CA LEU A 48 23.50 -23.94 0.77
C LEU A 48 22.29 -24.70 1.33
N ARG A 49 22.44 -26.01 1.60
CA ARG A 49 21.40 -26.83 2.25
C ARG A 49 21.06 -26.30 3.65
N THR A 50 22.08 -25.95 4.43
CA THR A 50 21.91 -25.41 5.78
C THR A 50 21.13 -24.10 5.79
N ILE A 51 21.45 -23.17 4.86
CA ILE A 51 20.74 -21.89 4.73
C ILE A 51 19.28 -22.10 4.32
N ARG A 52 19.03 -23.02 3.38
CA ARG A 52 17.66 -23.36 2.94
C ARG A 52 16.83 -23.91 4.09
N GLU A 53 17.39 -24.81 4.89
CA GLU A 53 16.71 -25.38 6.04
C GLU A 53 16.41 -24.33 7.12
N ALA A 54 17.37 -23.45 7.43
CA ALA A 54 17.15 -22.31 8.33
C ALA A 54 16.04 -21.37 7.84
N SER A 55 15.95 -21.17 6.52
CA SER A 55 14.92 -20.32 5.90
C SER A 55 13.53 -20.98 5.95
N MET A 56 13.46 -22.30 5.72
CA MET A 56 12.22 -23.07 5.73
C MET A 56 11.68 -23.32 7.15
N THR A 57 12.55 -23.38 8.15
CA THR A 57 12.16 -23.55 9.57
C THR A 57 11.78 -22.24 10.25
N THR A 58 12.03 -21.11 9.60
CA THR A 58 11.52 -19.82 10.07
C THR A 58 10.00 -19.81 9.86
N SER A 59 9.26 -20.06 10.94
CA SER A 59 7.82 -19.92 10.93
C SER A 59 7.49 -18.43 10.81
N PHE A 60 7.17 -18.01 9.59
CA PHE A 60 6.48 -16.76 9.40
C PHE A 60 5.09 -16.94 10.00
N ALA A 61 4.88 -16.42 11.21
CA ALA A 61 3.54 -16.27 11.75
C ALA A 61 2.79 -15.35 10.78
N THR A 62 1.94 -15.92 9.93
CA THR A 62 1.06 -15.15 9.06
C THR A 62 0.27 -14.21 9.97
N PRO A 63 0.50 -12.89 9.91
CA PRO A 63 -0.29 -11.97 10.72
C PRO A 63 -1.74 -12.13 10.28
N PRO A 64 -2.71 -12.23 11.21
CA PRO A 64 -4.13 -12.24 10.85
C PRO A 64 -4.41 -11.04 9.92
N ASP A 65 -5.19 -11.27 8.87
CA ASP A 65 -5.46 -10.34 7.75
C ASP A 65 -5.88 -8.93 8.20
N GLU A 66 -6.36 -8.80 9.44
CA GLU A 66 -6.72 -7.56 10.10
C GLU A 66 -5.55 -6.58 10.30
N GLN A 67 -4.30 -7.04 10.30
CA GLN A 67 -3.12 -6.20 10.52
C GLN A 67 -2.70 -5.37 9.29
N TRP A 68 -3.19 -5.70 8.09
CA TRP A 68 -2.97 -4.92 6.86
C TRP A 68 -4.02 -3.82 6.65
N ASN A 69 -4.73 -3.42 7.70
CA ASN A 69 -5.55 -2.21 7.71
C ASN A 69 -4.71 -1.02 8.22
N GLU A 70 -3.84 -0.48 7.38
CA GLU A 70 -3.01 0.69 7.68
C GLU A 70 -3.78 2.02 7.85
N LEU A 71 -5.08 1.99 8.12
CA LEU A 71 -5.77 3.17 8.66
C LEU A 71 -6.64 2.76 9.84
N PRO A 72 -6.35 3.26 11.07
CA PRO A 72 -7.31 3.18 12.15
C PRO A 72 -8.50 4.08 11.78
N LYS A 73 -9.47 3.51 11.06
CA LYS A 73 -10.82 4.07 10.93
C LYS A 73 -11.50 3.89 12.28
N THR A 74 -11.08 4.66 13.28
CA THR A 74 -11.82 4.78 14.53
C THR A 74 -13.26 5.12 14.15
N ALA A 75 -14.23 4.28 14.51
CA ALA A 75 -15.64 4.46 14.16
C ALA A 75 -16.16 5.86 14.58
N ALA A 76 -15.54 6.44 15.61
CA ALA A 76 -15.72 7.83 16.03
C ALA A 76 -15.47 8.85 14.91
N SER A 77 -14.42 8.66 14.08
CA SER A 77 -14.13 9.53 12.92
C SER A 77 -15.19 9.44 11.83
N GLY A 78 -15.88 8.30 11.68
CA GLY A 78 -17.00 8.14 10.75
C GLY A 78 -18.26 8.88 11.20
N VAL A 79 -18.58 8.79 12.49
CA VAL A 79 -19.78 9.40 13.09
C VAL A 79 -19.64 10.91 13.23
N LEU A 80 -18.51 11.41 13.78
CA LEU A 80 -18.24 12.86 13.86
C LEU A 80 -18.25 13.50 12.48
N ARG A 81 -17.75 12.81 11.46
CA ARG A 81 -17.66 13.32 10.09
C ARG A 81 -19.01 13.34 9.37
N ARG A 82 -19.93 12.40 9.67
CA ARG A 82 -21.33 12.47 9.20
C ARG A 82 -22.11 13.58 9.91
N LEU A 83 -22.00 13.66 11.23
CA LEU A 83 -22.65 14.71 12.02
C LEU A 83 -22.15 16.11 11.65
N GLY A 84 -20.85 16.23 11.41
CA GLY A 84 -20.23 17.47 10.93
C GLY A 84 -20.81 17.93 9.60
N TRP A 85 -21.14 17.02 8.68
CA TRP A 85 -21.74 17.38 7.39
C TRP A 85 -23.20 17.83 7.53
N TRP A 86 -23.99 17.17 8.39
CA TRP A 86 -25.36 17.58 8.70
C TRP A 86 -25.45 18.96 9.33
N LEU A 87 -24.42 19.40 10.05
CA LEU A 87 -24.36 20.74 10.64
C LEU A 87 -23.73 21.78 9.69
N ALA A 88 -22.68 21.39 8.96
CA ALA A 88 -21.94 22.30 8.08
C ALA A 88 -22.77 22.74 6.86
N VAL A 89 -23.51 21.83 6.21
CA VAL A 89 -24.33 22.16 5.03
C VAL A 89 -25.39 23.23 5.32
N PRO A 90 -26.28 23.07 6.32
CA PRO A 90 -27.28 24.08 6.61
C PRO A 90 -26.65 25.38 7.11
N TRP A 91 -25.56 25.32 7.90
CA TRP A 91 -24.84 26.52 8.35
C TRP A 91 -24.30 27.35 7.18
N LEU A 92 -23.69 26.69 6.20
CA LEU A 92 -23.15 27.32 4.99
C LEU A 92 -24.28 27.91 4.13
N LEU A 93 -25.42 27.23 4.04
CA LEU A 93 -26.62 27.72 3.35
C LEU A 93 -27.17 29.00 4.00
N VAL A 94 -27.24 29.03 5.33
CA VAL A 94 -27.68 30.20 6.11
C VAL A 94 -26.72 31.38 5.91
N LEU A 95 -25.41 31.15 6.01
CA LEU A 95 -24.41 32.21 5.77
C LEU A 95 -24.49 32.77 4.35
N THR A 96 -24.69 31.89 3.37
CA THR A 96 -24.82 32.29 1.97
C THR A 96 -26.09 33.12 1.75
N ALA A 97 -27.22 32.71 2.34
CA ALA A 97 -28.48 33.44 2.26
C ALA A 97 -28.39 34.81 2.95
N TYR A 98 -27.73 34.89 4.11
CA TYR A 98 -27.51 36.15 4.83
C TYR A 98 -26.61 37.12 4.05
N ALA A 99 -25.52 36.63 3.46
CA ALA A 99 -24.66 37.43 2.60
C ALA A 99 -25.40 37.97 1.36
N LEU A 100 -26.26 37.15 0.74
CA LEU A 100 -27.13 37.58 -0.36
C LEU A 100 -28.13 38.64 0.08
N TYR A 101 -28.71 38.50 1.28
CA TYR A 101 -29.64 39.46 1.85
C TYR A 101 -28.98 40.83 2.06
N GLU A 102 -27.82 40.89 2.72
CA GLU A 102 -27.08 42.16 2.88
C GLU A 102 -26.63 42.75 1.54
N ALA A 103 -26.23 41.90 0.58
CA ALA A 103 -25.91 42.36 -0.76
C ALA A 103 -27.12 43.02 -1.45
N TRP A 104 -28.32 42.48 -1.27
CA TRP A 104 -29.58 43.02 -1.80
C TRP A 104 -30.01 44.33 -1.13
N LEU A 105 -29.78 44.47 0.17
CA LEU A 105 -30.11 45.69 0.93
C LEU A 105 -29.18 46.87 0.65
N GLY A 106 -28.10 46.67 -0.13
CA GLY A 106 -27.24 47.76 -0.58
C GLY A 106 -26.40 48.41 0.51
N THR A 107 -26.36 47.81 1.72
CA THR A 107 -25.70 48.35 2.91
C THR A 107 -24.18 48.12 2.93
N ALA A 108 -23.67 47.23 2.07
CA ALA A 108 -22.27 46.83 2.06
C ALA A 108 -21.43 47.61 1.03
N GLY A 109 -20.23 48.01 1.44
CA GLY A 109 -19.22 48.63 0.57
C GLY A 109 -18.72 47.66 -0.52
N ALA A 110 -18.21 48.19 -1.64
CA ALA A 110 -17.74 47.34 -2.75
C ALA A 110 -16.64 46.34 -2.34
N LEU A 111 -15.75 46.73 -1.42
CA LEU A 111 -14.71 45.87 -0.86
C LEU A 111 -15.26 44.76 0.03
N GLU A 112 -16.27 45.07 0.84
CA GLU A 112 -16.95 44.12 1.72
C GLU A 112 -17.68 43.04 0.90
N ARG A 113 -18.35 43.44 -0.18
CA ARG A 113 -18.92 42.50 -1.15
C ARG A 113 -17.87 41.57 -1.74
N VAL A 114 -16.74 42.08 -2.24
CA VAL A 114 -15.68 41.24 -2.82
C VAL A 114 -15.07 40.29 -1.79
N LEU A 115 -14.86 40.74 -0.56
CA LEU A 115 -14.30 39.90 0.52
C LEU A 115 -15.26 38.77 0.92
N VAL A 116 -16.56 39.08 1.03
CA VAL A 116 -17.61 38.11 1.38
C VAL A 116 -17.83 37.10 0.25
N PHE A 117 -17.96 37.57 -1.00
CA PHE A 117 -18.09 36.68 -2.15
C PHE A 117 -16.84 35.80 -2.35
N GLY A 118 -15.64 36.37 -2.17
CA GLY A 118 -14.38 35.64 -2.22
C GLY A 118 -14.30 34.56 -1.13
N GLY A 119 -14.58 34.91 0.13
CA GLY A 119 -14.55 33.98 1.26
C GLY A 119 -15.58 32.85 1.13
N ILE A 120 -16.83 33.17 0.76
CA ILE A 120 -17.87 32.15 0.56
C ILE A 120 -17.51 31.24 -0.62
N SER A 121 -17.01 31.79 -1.73
CA SER A 121 -16.62 30.97 -2.89
C SER A 121 -15.49 29.98 -2.57
N ALA A 122 -14.49 30.38 -1.78
CA ALA A 122 -13.40 29.51 -1.35
C ALA A 122 -13.89 28.35 -0.46
N ILE A 123 -14.81 28.64 0.47
CA ILE A 123 -15.42 27.62 1.35
C ILE A 123 -16.29 26.66 0.52
N VAL A 124 -17.08 27.16 -0.44
CA VAL A 124 -17.89 26.35 -1.35
C VAL A 124 -17.02 25.46 -2.24
N LEU A 125 -15.90 25.98 -2.77
CA LEU A 125 -14.97 25.21 -3.61
C LEU A 125 -14.28 24.10 -2.81
N LEU A 126 -13.80 24.38 -1.59
CA LEU A 126 -13.25 23.35 -0.70
C LEU A 126 -14.28 22.27 -0.39
N PHE A 127 -15.51 22.68 -0.11
CA PHE A 127 -16.60 21.76 0.16
C PHE A 127 -16.92 20.86 -1.05
N LEU A 128 -16.99 21.43 -2.25
CA LEU A 128 -17.19 20.70 -3.50
C LEU A 128 -16.04 19.74 -3.80
N SER A 129 -14.79 20.16 -3.56
CA SER A 129 -13.61 19.30 -3.73
C SER A 129 -13.72 18.04 -2.87
N VAL A 130 -14.04 18.21 -1.58
CA VAL A 130 -14.19 17.09 -0.65
C VAL A 130 -15.39 16.20 -1.01
N LEU A 131 -16.49 16.78 -1.49
CA LEU A 131 -17.67 16.02 -1.93
C LEU A 131 -17.39 15.19 -3.18
N LEU A 132 -16.70 15.76 -4.17
CA LEU A 132 -16.34 15.07 -5.41
C LEU A 132 -15.36 13.92 -5.16
N ASP A 133 -14.39 14.14 -4.27
CA ASP A 133 -13.42 13.11 -3.87
C ASP A 133 -14.13 11.91 -3.22
N ARG A 134 -15.09 12.20 -2.33
CA ARG A 134 -15.93 11.18 -1.69
C ARG A 134 -16.79 10.39 -2.68
N LEU A 135 -17.37 11.07 -3.69
CA LEU A 135 -18.18 10.41 -4.72
C LEU A 135 -17.34 9.51 -5.62
N ARG A 136 -16.08 9.85 -5.86
CA ARG A 136 -15.13 9.00 -6.60
C ARG A 136 -14.76 7.77 -5.78
N ASP A 137 -14.40 7.93 -4.51
CA ASP A 137 -14.11 6.82 -3.61
C ASP A 137 -15.30 5.86 -3.48
N ALA A 138 -16.51 6.40 -3.32
CA ALA A 138 -17.73 5.59 -3.21
C ALA A 138 -18.08 4.84 -4.50
N ARG A 139 -17.66 5.34 -5.67
CA ARG A 139 -17.81 4.64 -6.97
C ARG A 139 -16.67 3.67 -7.25
N GLY A 140 -15.51 3.86 -6.65
CA GLY A 140 -14.30 3.05 -6.86
C GLY A 140 -14.19 1.83 -5.93
N ASP A 141 -15.08 1.70 -4.94
CA ASP A 141 -15.02 0.62 -3.95
C ASP A 141 -15.49 -0.72 -4.55
N ARG A 142 -14.54 -1.40 -5.21
CA ARG A 142 -14.66 -2.73 -5.84
C ARG A 142 -14.82 -3.87 -4.81
N TYR A 143 -14.56 -3.62 -3.52
CA TYR A 143 -14.57 -4.68 -2.49
C TYR A 143 -15.91 -4.81 -1.74
N ARG A 144 -16.92 -4.01 -2.11
CA ARG A 144 -18.25 -4.05 -1.48
C ARG A 144 -19.00 -5.38 -1.67
N GLU A 145 -18.57 -6.23 -2.59
CA GLU A 145 -19.22 -7.51 -2.92
C GLU A 145 -18.56 -8.75 -2.27
N VAL A 146 -17.45 -8.60 -1.54
CA VAL A 146 -16.64 -9.74 -1.06
C VAL A 146 -16.87 -10.09 0.42
N GLU A 147 -17.89 -9.50 1.07
CA GLU A 147 -18.24 -9.89 2.44
C GLU A 147 -19.11 -11.17 2.43
N LYS A 148 -18.48 -12.32 2.69
CA LYS A 148 -19.12 -13.57 3.08
C LYS A 148 -18.29 -14.30 4.13
#